data_AF-A0A958U7A5-F1
#
_entry.id   AF-A0A958U7A5-F1
#
_cell.length_a   1.000
_cell.length_b   1.000
_cell.length_c   1.000
_cell.angle_alpha   90.00
_cell.angle_beta   90.00
_cell.angle_gamma   90.00
#
_symmetry.space_group_name_H-M   'P 1'
#
loop_
_entity.id
_entity.type
_entity.pdbx_description
1 polymer ?
#
loop_
_entity_poly.entity_id
_entity_poly.type
_entity_poly.pdbx_seq_one_letter_code
_entity_poly.pdbx_strand_id
1 'polypeptide(L)' 'MTTSATLSFSHGVHPEYFKHLTDAKPIEQMPFAETYVLPLGQHTGAPSKALVRKGQEVRRGQMIA' A
#
# COMPACT_ATOMS: atom_id res chain seq x y z
N MET A 1 19.31 -14.23 -38.38
CA MET A 1 19.27 -13.15 -37.38
C MET A 1 18.01 -13.35 -36.56
N THR A 2 18.15 -13.79 -35.32
CA THR A 2 17.03 -14.15 -34.44
C THR A 2 16.58 -12.89 -33.72
N THR A 3 15.44 -12.33 -34.13
CA THR A 3 14.89 -11.10 -33.56
C THR A 3 14.34 -11.41 -32.17
N SER A 4 15.04 -10.95 -31.12
CA SER A 4 14.54 -10.98 -29.75
C SER A 4 13.36 -10.01 -29.63
N ALA A 5 12.15 -10.53 -29.49
CA ALA A 5 10.96 -9.70 -29.32
C ALA A 5 10.97 -9.04 -27.94
N THR A 6 11.00 -7.71 -27.91
CA THR A 6 10.86 -6.92 -26.68
C THR A 6 9.43 -7.07 -26.17
N LEU A 7 9.24 -7.69 -25.01
CA LEU A 7 7.94 -7.76 -24.34
C LEU A 7 7.55 -6.34 -23.88
N SER A 8 6.60 -5.71 -24.57
CA SER A 8 6.05 -4.41 -24.19
C SER A 8 4.63 -4.58 -23.62
N PHE A 9 4.29 -3.76 -22.63
CA PHE A 9 2.94 -3.71 -22.08
C PHE A 9 2.09 -2.80 -22.98
N SER A 10 1.42 -3.39 -23.97
CA SER A 10 0.66 -2.63 -24.97
C SER A 10 -0.58 -1.97 -24.36
N HIS A 11 -1.28 -2.66 -23.46
CA HIS A 11 -2.48 -2.17 -22.77
C HIS A 11 -2.61 -2.79 -21.37
N GLY A 12 -3.29 -2.05 -20.49
CA GLY A 12 -3.68 -2.46 -19.13
C GLY A 12 -4.48 -3.77 -19.05
N VAL A 13 -4.62 -4.31 -17.84
CA VAL A 13 -5.72 -5.24 -17.52
C VAL A 13 -6.96 -4.41 -17.22
N HIS A 14 -8.14 -4.84 -17.69
CA HIS A 14 -9.44 -4.32 -17.24
C HIS A 14 -10.09 -5.35 -16.31
N PRO A 15 -9.91 -5.24 -14.98
CA PRO A 15 -10.48 -6.19 -14.05
C PRO A 15 -12.01 -6.07 -13.98
N GLU A 16 -12.68 -7.15 -13.60
CA GLU A 16 -14.11 -7.12 -13.32
C GLU A 16 -14.46 -6.20 -12.15
N TYR A 17 -15.67 -5.63 -12.19
CA TYR A 17 -16.17 -4.77 -11.13
C TYR A 17 -16.96 -5.58 -10.09
N PHE A 18 -16.69 -5.32 -8.80
CA PHE A 18 -17.37 -5.99 -7.68
C PHE A 18 -18.03 -5.01 -6.70
N LYS A 19 -18.44 -3.81 -7.15
CA LYS A 19 -19.05 -2.78 -6.29
C LYS A 19 -20.31 -3.25 -5.56
N HIS A 20 -21.10 -4.12 -6.20
CA HIS A 20 -22.33 -4.71 -5.65
C HIS A 20 -22.11 -5.54 -4.38
N LEU A 21 -20.86 -5.92 -4.05
CA LEU A 21 -20.55 -6.65 -2.81
C LEU A 21 -20.69 -5.81 -1.54
N THR A 22 -20.63 -4.48 -1.66
CA THR A 22 -20.54 -3.57 -0.51
C THR A 22 -21.35 -2.29 -0.64
N ASP A 23 -22.04 -2.06 -1.76
CA ASP A 23 -22.74 -0.78 -2.04
C ASP A 23 -23.89 -0.47 -1.07
N ALA A 24 -24.56 -1.48 -0.54
CA ALA A 24 -25.64 -1.34 0.44
C ALA A 24 -25.17 -1.45 1.92
N LYS A 25 -23.87 -1.65 2.16
CA LYS A 25 -23.34 -1.81 3.53
C LYS A 25 -23.23 -0.44 4.23
N PRO A 26 -23.52 -0.36 5.54
CA PRO A 26 -23.29 0.86 6.30
C PRO A 26 -21.79 1.19 6.37
N ILE A 27 -21.47 2.47 6.55
CA ILE A 27 -20.10 2.91 6.81
C ILE A 27 -19.69 2.44 8.21
N GLU A 28 -18.51 1.82 8.31
CA GLU A 28 -17.96 1.31 9.56
C GLU A 28 -16.52 1.76 9.76
N GLN A 29 -16.08 1.77 11.02
CA GLN A 29 -14.69 2.06 11.35
C GLN A 29 -13.87 0.77 11.27
N MET A 30 -12.84 0.75 10.41
CA MET A 30 -11.94 -0.39 10.29
C MET A 30 -11.19 -0.63 11.61
N PRO A 31 -11.10 -1.88 12.10
CA PRO A 31 -10.29 -2.20 13.28
C PRO A 31 -8.80 -1.99 12.99
N PHE A 32 -8.01 -1.81 14.05
CA PHE A 32 -6.56 -1.80 13.90
C PHE A 32 -6.07 -3.22 13.59
N ALA A 33 -5.16 -3.34 12.63
CA ALA A 33 -4.45 -4.58 12.37
C ALA A 33 -3.51 -4.88 13.54
N GLU A 34 -3.30 -6.18 13.83
CA GLU A 34 -2.36 -6.62 14.86
C GLU A 34 -0.91 -6.22 14.53
N THR A 35 -0.60 -6.06 13.25
CA THR A 35 0.73 -5.71 12.77
C THR A 35 0.64 -4.81 11.55
N TYR A 36 1.48 -3.77 11.54
CA TYR A 36 1.63 -2.84 10.43
C TYR A 36 3.06 -2.89 9.92
N VAL A 37 3.22 -2.93 8.59
CA VAL A 37 4.50 -2.74 7.90
C VAL A 37 4.42 -1.42 7.14
N LEU A 38 5.22 -0.44 7.55
CA LEU A 38 5.30 0.86 6.88
C LEU A 38 6.64 0.95 6.13
N PRO A 39 6.64 0.87 4.79
CA PRO A 39 7.87 1.05 4.02
C PRO A 39 8.31 2.52 4.06
N LEU A 40 9.56 2.76 4.45
CA LEU A 40 10.12 4.13 4.52
C LEU A 40 10.30 4.79 3.14
N GLY A 41 10.19 4.01 2.06
CA GLY A 41 10.34 4.46 0.68
C GLY A 41 9.11 4.24 -0.18
N GLN A 42 7.90 4.32 0.37
CA GLN A 42 6.64 4.14 -0.39
C GLN A 42 6.22 5.42 -1.15
N HIS A 43 7.18 6.21 -1.63
CA HIS A 43 6.94 7.41 -2.42
C HIS A 43 8.17 7.73 -3.28
N THR A 44 8.02 8.64 -4.25
CA THR A 44 9.09 9.01 -5.20
C THR A 44 10.20 9.88 -4.62
N GLY A 45 9.96 10.53 -3.47
CA GLY A 45 10.97 11.33 -2.77
C GLY A 45 12.02 10.51 -1.99
N ALA A 46 12.95 11.20 -1.34
CA ALA A 46 13.98 10.58 -0.50
C ALA A 46 13.36 9.81 0.68
N PRO A 47 13.83 8.59 1.02
CA PRO A 47 13.23 7.78 2.07
C PRO A 47 13.06 8.50 3.41
N SER A 48 11.95 8.24 4.08
CA SER A 48 11.64 8.73 5.42
C SER A 48 12.66 8.21 6.46
N LYS A 49 12.95 9.01 7.49
CA LYS A 49 13.88 8.62 8.57
C LYS A 49 13.07 8.05 9.72
N ALA A 50 13.37 6.83 10.16
CA ALA A 50 12.74 6.27 11.35
C ALA A 50 13.01 7.17 12.59
N LEU A 51 11.95 7.64 13.23
CA LEU A 51 11.99 8.45 14.46
C LEU A 51 11.83 7.61 15.73
N VAL A 52 11.65 6.30 15.57
CA VAL A 52 11.44 5.34 16.66
C VAL A 52 12.46 4.22 16.61
N ARG A 53 12.66 3.53 17.74
CA ARG A 53 13.55 2.37 17.87
C ARG A 53 12.79 1.09 18.17
N LYS A 54 13.44 -0.06 17.96
CA LYS A 54 12.88 -1.37 18.28
C LYS A 54 12.38 -1.42 19.74
N GLY A 55 11.16 -1.91 19.94
CA GLY A 55 10.53 -2.05 21.26
C GLY A 55 10.00 -0.74 21.84
N GLN A 56 10.07 0.39 21.12
CA GLN A 56 9.48 1.64 21.57
C GLN A 56 7.96 1.57 21.47
N GLU A 57 7.28 1.86 22.57
CA GLU A 57 5.83 2.07 22.58
C GLU A 57 5.49 3.37 21.84
N VAL A 58 4.44 3.34 21.02
CA VAL A 58 3.97 4.48 20.22
C VAL A 58 2.48 4.68 20.43
N ARG A 59 2.03 5.93 20.27
CA ARG A 59 0.61 6.28 20.38
C ARG A 59 -0.01 6.49 19.01
N ARG A 60 -1.34 6.35 18.94
CA ARG A 60 -2.11 6.73 17.74
C ARG A 60 -1.82 8.19 17.39
N GLY A 61 -1.49 8.44 16.12
CA GLY A 61 -1.18 9.78 15.60
C GLY A 61 0.24 10.26 15.89
N GLN A 62 1.08 9.47 16.57
CA GLN A 62 2.49 9.79 16.75
C GLN A 62 3.25 9.67 15.42
N MET A 63 4.10 10.65 15.13
CA MET A 63 5.01 10.60 13.99
C MET A 63 6.11 9.56 14.24
N ILE A 64 6.27 8.61 13.32
CA ILE A 64 7.23 7.49 13.44
C ILE A 64 8.28 7.45 12.33
N ALA A 65 8.01 8.10 11.20
CA ALA A 65 8.86 8.17 10.01
C ALA A 65 8.52 9.43 9.22
#